data_AF-A0A8X6TI65-F1
#
_entry.id   AF-A0A8X6TI65-F1
#
_cell.length_a   1.000
_cell.length_b   1.000
_cell.length_c   1.000
_cell.angle_alpha   90.00
_cell.angle_beta   90.00
_cell.angle_gamma   90.00
#
_symmetry.space_group_name_H-M   'P 1'
#
loop_
_entity.id
_entity.type
_entity.pdbx_description
1 polymer ?
#
loop_
_entity_poly.entity_id
_entity_poly.type
_entity_poly.pdbx_seq_one_letter_code
_entity_poly.pdbx_strand_id
1 'polypeptide(L)' 'MTELCYFLTTLKANYNDVEYHNYHHALSHAQSMYWILKNTPGVFTELERSRSSLEEPVTEGQRVRISYFQ' A
#
# COMPACT_ATOMS: atom_id res chain seq x y z
N MET A 1 -3.33 -9.82 -17.38
CA MET A 1 -2.89 -8.91 -16.29
C MET A 1 -2.98 -9.70 -14.99
N THR A 2 -1.94 -9.72 -14.15
CA THR A 2 -2.03 -10.42 -12.84
C THR A 2 -2.88 -9.61 -11.86
N GLU A 3 -3.40 -10.23 -10.79
CA GLU A 3 -4.15 -9.53 -9.74
C GLU A 3 -3.31 -8.41 -9.08
N LEU A 4 -2.00 -8.63 -8.92
CA LEU A 4 -1.06 -7.62 -8.42
C LEU A 4 -0.95 -6.43 -9.37
N CYS A 5 -0.81 -6.68 -10.68
CA CYS A 5 -0.77 -5.61 -11.68
C CYS A 5 -2.09 -4.82 -11.71
N TYR A 6 -3.24 -5.51 -11.60
CA TYR A 6 -4.54 -4.85 -11.52
C TYR A 6 -4.65 -3.99 -10.25
N PHE A 7 -4.27 -4.52 -9.09
CA PHE A 7 -4.24 -3.78 -7.83
C PHE A 7 -3.38 -2.51 -7.93
N LEU A 8 -2.14 -2.63 -8.42
CA LEU A 8 -1.23 -1.49 -8.54
C LEU A 8 -1.74 -0.44 -9.54
N THR A 9 -2.36 -0.89 -10.64
CA THR A 9 -2.94 0.01 -11.65
C THR A 9 -4.13 0.78 -11.07
N THR A 10 -5.03 0.09 -10.39
CA THR A 10 -6.18 0.70 -9.69
C THR A 10 -5.71 1.65 -8.60
N LEU A 11 -4.70 1.27 -7.81
CA LEU A 11 -4.11 2.12 -6.78
C LEU A 11 -3.61 3.42 -7.40
N LYS A 12 -2.81 3.34 -8.46
CA LYS A 12 -2.28 4.51 -9.18
C LYS A 12 -3.40 5.44 -9.69
N ALA A 13 -4.45 4.88 -10.26
CA ALA A 13 -5.58 5.64 -10.80
C ALA A 13 -6.38 6.39 -9.73
N ASN A 14 -6.30 5.97 -8.45
CA ASN A 14 -7.05 6.56 -7.34
C ASN A 14 -6.25 7.56 -6.49
N TYR A 15 -4.96 7.77 -6.78
CA TYR A 15 -4.19 8.85 -6.16
C TYR A 15 -4.44 10.18 -6.88
N ASN A 16 -4.68 11.24 -6.10
CA ASN A 16 -4.75 12.59 -6.65
C ASN A 16 -3.35 13.10 -7.03
N ASP A 17 -3.29 13.93 -8.06
CA ASP A 17 -2.06 14.61 -8.47
C ASP A 17 -1.85 15.88 -7.63
N VAL A 18 -1.15 15.71 -6.50
CA VAL A 18 -0.82 16.78 -5.56
C VAL A 18 0.70 16.80 -5.30
N GLU A 19 1.23 17.97 -4.97
CA GLU A 19 2.68 18.26 -4.95
C GLU A 19 3.53 17.32 -4.06
N TYR A 20 2.92 16.67 -3.06
CA TYR A 20 3.62 15.76 -2.15
C TYR A 20 2.89 14.44 -1.95
N HIS A 21 1.59 14.48 -1.65
CA HIS A 21 0.79 13.30 -1.30
C HIS A 21 0.24 12.52 -2.51
N ASN A 22 1.09 12.31 -3.52
CA ASN A 22 0.76 11.63 -4.77
C ASN A 22 1.20 10.15 -4.78
N TYR A 23 0.93 9.46 -5.89
CA TYR A 23 1.30 8.06 -6.07
C TYR A 23 2.80 7.80 -5.93
N HIS A 24 3.65 8.75 -6.36
CA HIS A 24 5.10 8.60 -6.25
C HIS A 24 5.56 8.60 -4.79
N HIS A 25 4.99 9.46 -3.95
CA HIS A 25 5.25 9.48 -2.51
C HIS A 25 4.79 8.20 -1.82
N ALA A 26 3.61 7.68 -2.15
CA ALA A 26 3.17 6.38 -1.62
C ALA A 26 4.14 5.24 -1.99
N LEU A 27 4.63 5.23 -3.23
CA LEU A 27 5.58 4.22 -3.71
C LEU A 27 6.95 4.35 -3.02
N SER A 28 7.41 5.57 -2.71
CA SER A 28 8.69 5.76 -2.01
C SER A 28 8.64 5.22 -0.57
N HIS A 29 7.52 5.39 0.13
CA HIS A 29 7.29 4.74 1.44
C HIS A 29 7.26 3.22 1.33
N ALA A 30 6.56 2.66 0.34
CA ALA A 30 6.53 1.21 0.12
C ALA A 30 7.92 0.66 -0.22
N GLN A 31 8.73 1.39 -0.99
CA GLN A 31 10.12 1.02 -1.30
C GLN A 31 11.01 1.05 -0.05
N SER A 32 10.86 2.07 0.81
CA SER A 32 11.58 2.12 2.09
C SER A 32 11.25 0.92 2.97
N MET A 33 9.95 0.58 3.10
CA MET A 33 9.51 -0.60 3.84
C MET A 33 10.05 -1.89 3.25
N TYR A 34 10.04 -2.04 1.91
CA TYR A 34 10.65 -3.20 1.25
C TYR A 34 12.11 -3.40 1.66
N TRP A 35 12.90 -2.31 1.69
CA TRP A 35 14.31 -2.40 2.09
C TRP A 35 14.49 -2.75 3.56
N ILE A 36 13.63 -2.25 4.46
CA ILE A 36 13.65 -2.66 5.87
C ILE A 36 13.39 -4.16 5.98
N LEU A 37 12.25 -4.63 5.43
CA LEU A 37 11.85 -6.03 5.49
C LEU A 37 12.92 -6.97 4.90
N LYS A 38 13.58 -6.55 3.81
CA LYS A 38 14.64 -7.33 3.16
C LYS A 38 15.91 -7.45 4.00
N ASN A 39 16.28 -6.40 4.73
CA ASN A 39 17.53 -6.35 5.49
C ASN A 39 17.38 -6.81 6.95
N THR A 40 16.16 -7.08 7.42
CA THR A 40 15.90 -7.58 8.78
C THR A 40 15.24 -8.97 8.76
N PRO A 41 15.92 -10.01 8.25
CA PRO A 41 15.37 -11.35 8.21
C PRO A 41 15.10 -11.88 9.63
N GLY A 42 13.97 -12.57 9.81
CA GLY A 42 13.58 -13.17 11.09
C GLY A 42 12.97 -12.21 12.11
N VAL A 43 12.91 -10.91 11.82
CA VAL A 43 12.24 -9.91 12.67
C VAL A 43 10.73 -9.89 12.43
N PHE A 44 10.32 -9.95 11.16
CA PHE A 44 8.91 -9.91 10.75
C PHE A 44 8.41 -11.30 10.36
N THR A 45 7.21 -11.62 10.78
CA THR A 45 6.45 -12.80 10.36
C THR A 45 6.15 -12.76 8.86
N GLU A 46 5.68 -13.87 8.31
CA GLU A 46 5.22 -13.91 6.91
C GLU A 46 3.96 -13.04 6.68
N LEU A 47 3.06 -12.96 7.67
CA LEU A 47 1.87 -12.14 7.61
C LEU A 47 2.20 -10.64 7.63
N GLU A 48 3.14 -10.19 8.45
CA GLU A 48 3.58 -8.78 8.47
C GLU A 48 4.30 -8.36 7.18
N ARG A 49 4.86 -9.33 6.44
CA ARG A 49 5.53 -9.11 5.14
C ARG A 49 4.59 -9.19 3.96
N SER A 50 3.38 -9.73 4.13
CA SER A 50 2.42 -9.96 3.07
C SER A 50 1.13 -9.18 3.31
N ARG A 51 0.37 -8.93 2.24
CA ARG A 51 -1.02 -8.50 2.39
C ARG A 51 -1.82 -9.76 2.73
N SER A 52 -1.94 -10.11 4.00
CA SER A 52 -2.90 -11.15 4.40
C SER A 52 -4.31 -10.59 4.25
N SER A 53 -5.08 -11.15 3.32
CA SER A 53 -6.53 -11.00 3.29
C SER A 53 -7.11 -11.56 4.59
N LEU A 54 -7.31 -10.70 5.60
CA LEU A 54 -8.46 -10.90 6.46
C LEU A 54 -9.65 -10.45 5.62
N GLU A 55 -10.49 -11.40 5.27
CA GLU A 55 -11.75 -11.22 4.56
C GLU A 55 -12.74 -10.46 5.44
N GLU A 56 -12.51 -9.17 5.67
CA GLU A 56 -13.58 -8.25 6.02
C GLU A 56 -13.99 -7.57 4.70
N PRO A 57 -15.23 -7.78 4.22
CA PRO A 57 -15.67 -7.14 2.99
C PRO A 57 -15.59 -5.63 3.17
N VAL A 58 -14.78 -4.97 2.34
CA VAL A 58 -14.80 -3.50 2.23
C VAL A 58 -16.21 -3.14 1.79
N THR A 59 -17.00 -2.62 2.72
CA THR A 59 -18.36 -2.20 2.44
C THR A 59 -18.32 -1.03 1.47
N GLU A 60 -19.16 -1.09 0.44
CA GLU A 60 -19.28 -0.08 -0.60
C GLU A 60 -19.60 1.27 0.05
N GLY A 61 -18.59 2.15 0.12
CA GLY A 61 -18.66 3.42 0.86
C GLY A 61 -17.44 3.74 1.73
N GLN A 62 -16.62 2.74 2.10
CA GLN A 62 -15.35 2.98 2.79
C GLN A 62 -14.29 3.48 1.80
N ARG A 63 -14.32 4.78 1.48
CA ARG A 63 -13.11 5.46 1.02
C ARG A 63 -12.11 5.36 2.17
N VAL A 64 -11.00 4.65 1.96
CA VAL A 64 -9.83 4.74 2.83
C VAL A 64 -9.35 6.19 2.75
N ARG A 65 -9.84 7.04 3.67
CA ARG A 65 -9.29 8.37 3.86
C ARG A 65 -7.94 8.18 4.53
N ILE A 66 -6.89 8.22 3.73
CA ILE A 66 -5.54 8.46 4.24
C ILE A 66 -5.55 9.93 4.69
N SER A 67 -5.98 10.17 5.92
CA SER A 67 -5.82 11.46 6.58
C SER A 67 -4.34 11.65 6.84
N TYR A 68 -3.70 12.55 6.10
CA TYR A 68 -2.40 13.08 6.48
C TYR A 68 -2.61 13.90 7.75
N PHE A 69 -1.93 13.52 8.84
CA PHE A 69 -1.74 14.44 9.95
C PHE A 69 -0.85 15.57 9.42
N GLN A 70 -1.44 16.75 9.25
CA GLN A 70 -0.70 18.00 9.05
C GLN A 70 -0.09 18.44 10.38
#